data_AF-A0ABD1VRY0-F1
#
_entry.id   AF-A0ABD1VRY0-F1
#
_cell.length_a   1.000
_cell.length_b   1.000
_cell.length_c   1.000
_cell.angle_alpha   90.00
_cell.angle_beta   90.00
_cell.angle_gamma   90.00
#
_symmetry.space_group_name_H-M   'P 1'
#
loop_
_entity.id
_entity.type
_entity.pdbx_description
1 polymer ?
#
loop_
_entity_poly.entity_id
_entity_poly.type
_entity_poly.pdbx_seq_one_letter_code
_entity_poly.pdbx_strand_id
1 'polypeptide(L)'
;MPKSNLFLWNILIRGYAWNGPYHVSISLYYQLLDQGLVPDNFTFPFVLKACSGLLALEVGRDIHKHVKKTGWEMDSFVGAGLIDMYAKCGCINGSRQVFDKIVQ
;
A
#
# COMPACT_ATOMS: atom_id res chain seq x y z
N MET A 1 14.44 -7.02 19.32
CA MET A 1 14.97 -6.53 18.03
C MET A 1 14.29 -5.20 17.73
N PRO A 2 15.02 -4.11 17.44
CA PRO A 2 14.46 -2.78 17.63
C PRO A 2 13.44 -2.43 16.55
N LYS A 3 12.30 -1.89 16.97
CA LYS A 3 11.24 -1.28 16.13
C LYS A 3 11.76 -0.18 15.18
N SER A 4 13.05 0.16 15.21
CA SER A 4 13.64 1.25 14.42
C SER A 4 13.83 0.90 12.95
N ASN A 5 13.95 -0.38 12.56
CA ASN A 5 14.17 -0.71 11.14
C ASN A 5 12.91 -0.41 10.31
N LEU A 6 11.75 -1.00 10.67
CA LEU A 6 10.48 -0.79 9.97
C LEU A 6 10.08 0.70 9.92
N PHE A 7 10.29 1.43 11.02
CA PHE A 7 10.04 2.86 11.07
C PHE A 7 10.82 3.65 10.02
N LEU A 8 12.12 3.35 9.83
CA LEU A 8 12.94 4.00 8.81
C LEU A 8 12.46 3.68 7.39
N TRP A 9 12.07 2.42 7.14
CA TRP A 9 11.46 2.05 5.86
C TRP A 9 10.16 2.80 5.60
N ASN A 10 9.29 2.93 6.60
CA ASN A 10 8.05 3.68 6.48
C ASN A 10 8.30 5.15 6.14
N ILE A 11 9.35 5.77 6.70
CA ILE A 11 9.78 7.13 6.35
C ILE A 11 10.21 7.20 4.88
N LEU A 12 11.09 6.30 4.44
CA LEU A 12 11.62 6.30 3.06
C LEU A 12 10.51 6.08 2.04
N ILE A 13 9.69 5.04 2.25
CA ILE A 13 8.56 4.69 1.39
C ILE A 13 7.58 5.87 1.27
N ARG A 14 7.24 6.51 2.40
CA ARG A 14 6.39 7.71 2.44
C ARG A 14 7.01 8.87 1.67
N GLY A 15 8.29 9.14 1.91
CA GLY A 15 9.00 10.25 1.27
C GLY A 15 8.98 10.14 -0.26
N TYR A 16 9.25 8.96 -0.81
CA TYR A 16 9.20 8.74 -2.25
C TYR A 16 7.77 8.70 -2.80
N ALA A 17 6.80 8.18 -2.05
CA ALA A 17 5.39 8.18 -2.45
C ALA A 17 4.77 9.59 -2.51
N TRP A 18 5.21 10.52 -1.67
CA TRP A 18 4.71 11.90 -1.70
C TRP A 18 5.35 12.77 -2.79
N ASN A 19 6.62 12.54 -3.12
CA ASN A 19 7.34 13.40 -4.05
C ASN A 19 7.25 12.97 -5.52
N GLY A 20 6.65 11.82 -5.82
CA GLY A 20 6.43 11.36 -7.19
C GLY A 20 7.37 10.27 -7.74
N PRO A 21 8.55 9.94 -7.15
CA PRO A 21 9.31 8.75 -7.54
C PRO A 21 8.63 7.45 -7.07
N TYR A 22 7.43 7.18 -7.57
CA TYR A 22 6.57 6.08 -7.15
C TYR A 22 7.23 4.70 -7.31
N HIS A 23 8.01 4.51 -8.39
CA HIS A 23 8.71 3.25 -8.62
C HIS A 23 9.71 2.95 -7.50
N VAL A 24 10.37 3.98 -6.95
CA VAL A 24 11.29 3.83 -5.81
C VAL A 24 10.53 3.41 -4.55
N SER A 25 9.36 3.99 -4.30
CA SER A 25 8.50 3.62 -3.17
C SER A 25 8.10 2.13 -3.22
N ILE A 26 7.73 1.63 -4.40
CA ILE A 26 7.41 0.21 -4.63
C ILE A 26 8.65 -0.67 -4.47
N SER A 27 9.80 -0.28 -5.02
CA SER A 27 11.06 -1.03 -4.87
C SER A 27 11.48 -1.14 -3.41
N LEU A 28 11.37 -0.06 -2.63
CA LEU A 28 11.67 -0.07 -1.20
C LEU A 28 10.71 -0.97 -0.42
N TYR A 29 9.43 -1.04 -0.80
CA TYR A 29 8.50 -1.98 -0.21
C TYR A 29 8.94 -3.43 -0.44
N TYR A 30 9.35 -3.81 -1.64
CA TYR A 30 9.86 -5.17 -1.89
C TYR A 30 11.17 -5.45 -1.16
N GLN A 31 12.09 -4.48 -1.07
CA GLN A 31 13.31 -4.62 -0.27
C GLN A 31 13.02 -4.81 1.23
N LEU A 32 12.02 -4.11 1.78
CA LEU A 32 11.54 -4.33 3.13
C LEU A 32 11.09 -5.80 3.32
N LEU A 33 10.36 -6.36 2.35
CA LEU A 33 9.93 -7.77 2.38
C LEU A 33 11.12 -8.73 2.31
N ASP A 34 12.11 -8.44 1.47
CA ASP A 34 13.34 -9.24 1.34
C ASP A 34 14.16 -9.26 2.64
N GLN A 35 14.05 -8.22 3.46
CA GLN A 35 14.63 -8.19 4.81
C GLN A 35 13.80 -8.97 5.86
N GLY A 36 12.71 -9.62 5.46
CA GLY A 36 11.83 -10.35 6.36
C GLY A 36 11.00 -9.46 7.27
N LEU A 37 10.90 -8.16 6.97
CA LEU A 37 10.05 -7.24 7.73
C LEU A 37 8.60 -7.37 7.28
N VAL A 38 7.68 -7.17 8.22
CA VAL A 38 6.23 -7.21 7.94
C VAL A 38 5.73 -5.77 7.82
N PRO A 39 5.17 -5.37 6.67
CA PRO A 39 4.55 -4.06 6.50
C PRO A 39 3.35 -3.86 7.43
N ASP A 40 3.12 -2.61 7.84
CA ASP A 40 2.02 -2.22 8.71
C ASP A 40 1.08 -1.21 8.04
N ASN A 41 0.08 -0.73 8.79
CA ASN A 41 -0.84 0.31 8.33
C ASN A 41 -0.17 1.66 8.05
N PHE A 42 1.10 1.87 8.43
CA PHE A 42 1.90 3.03 8.03
C PHE A 42 2.71 2.78 6.77
N THR A 43 2.86 1.53 6.30
CA THR A 43 3.50 1.20 5.03
C THR A 43 2.48 1.23 3.89
N PHE A 44 1.39 0.47 4.01
CA PHE A 44 0.48 0.17 2.89
C PHE A 44 -0.11 1.40 2.19
N PRO A 45 -0.61 2.45 2.88
CA PRO A 45 -1.22 3.59 2.21
C PRO A 45 -0.27 4.28 1.22
N PHE A 46 1.03 4.32 1.52
CA PHE A 46 2.02 5.00 0.68
C PHE A 46 2.44 4.15 -0.52
N VAL A 47 2.57 2.84 -0.35
CA VAL A 47 2.85 1.94 -1.48
C VAL A 47 1.63 1.87 -2.43
N LEU A 48 0.41 1.87 -1.87
CA LEU A 48 -0.83 1.96 -2.65
C LEU A 48 -0.91 3.29 -3.41
N LYS A 49 -0.58 4.42 -2.77
CA LYS A 49 -0.45 5.72 -3.46
C LYS A 49 0.54 5.65 -4.63
N ALA A 50 1.68 4.98 -4.44
CA ALA A 50 2.65 4.79 -5.50
C ALA A 50 2.09 3.96 -6.66
N CYS A 51 1.32 2.91 -6.37
CA CYS A 51 0.61 2.14 -7.39
C CYS A 51 -0.41 3.00 -8.14
N SER A 52 -1.19 3.83 -7.43
CA SER A 52 -2.10 4.81 -8.03
C SER A 52 -1.37 5.75 -8.98
N GLY A 53 -0.21 6.27 -8.56
CA GLY A 53 0.60 7.23 -9.32
C GLY A 53 1.22 6.64 -10.59
N LEU A 54 1.44 5.32 -10.63
CA LEU A 54 1.97 4.59 -11.79
C LEU A 54 0.91 3.87 -12.62
N LEU A 55 -0.36 3.93 -12.21
CA LEU A 55 -1.44 3.10 -12.78
C LEU A 55 -1.11 1.60 -12.74
N ALA A 56 -0.36 1.16 -11.72
CA ALA A 56 0.18 -0.19 -11.61
C ALA A 56 -0.82 -1.15 -10.96
N LEU A 57 -1.90 -1.49 -11.69
CA LEU A 57 -3.03 -2.27 -11.17
C LEU A 57 -2.61 -3.64 -10.60
N GLU A 58 -1.77 -4.39 -11.32
CA GLU A 58 -1.39 -5.74 -10.88
C GLU A 58 -0.53 -5.70 -9.61
N VAL A 59 0.39 -4.73 -9.51
CA VAL A 59 1.16 -4.51 -8.27
C VAL A 59 0.24 -4.14 -7.12
N GLY A 60 -0.74 -3.26 -7.36
CA GLY A 60 -1.75 -2.89 -6.37
C GLY A 60 -2.59 -4.08 -5.90
N ARG A 61 -2.92 -5.03 -6.79
CA ARG A 61 -3.63 -6.27 -6.43
C ARG A 61 -2.78 -7.19 -5.55
N ASP A 62 -1.49 -7.31 -5.84
CA ASP A 62 -0.60 -8.12 -5.02
C ASP A 62 -0.40 -7.52 -3.63
N ILE A 63 -0.28 -6.20 -3.54
CA ILE A 63 -0.27 -5.48 -2.25
C ILE A 63 -1.61 -5.68 -1.52
N HIS A 64 -2.76 -5.61 -2.20
CA HIS A 64 -4.05 -5.87 -1.58
C HIS A 64 -4.15 -7.30 -1.02
N LYS A 65 -3.65 -8.32 -1.73
CA LYS A 65 -3.56 -9.69 -1.17
C LYS A 65 -2.70 -9.70 0.09
N HIS A 66 -1.60 -8.94 0.11
CA HIS A 66 -0.76 -8.84 1.29
C HIS A 66 -1.47 -8.16 2.47
N VAL A 67 -2.18 -7.05 2.23
CA VAL A 67 -3.02 -6.35 3.21
C VAL A 67 -4.01 -7.31 3.89
N LYS A 68 -4.68 -8.16 3.09
CA LYS A 68 -5.59 -9.19 3.61
C LYS A 68 -4.87 -10.18 4.50
N LYS A 69 -3.72 -10.68 4.06
CA LYS A 69 -2.90 -11.66 4.78
C LYS A 69 -2.38 -11.12 6.12
N THR A 70 -2.08 -9.82 6.19
CA THR A 70 -1.56 -9.15 7.40
C THR A 70 -2.65 -8.56 8.29
N GLY A 71 -3.93 -8.64 7.90
CA GLY A 71 -5.07 -8.23 8.71
C GLY A 71 -5.36 -6.73 8.70
N TRP A 72 -4.80 -5.97 7.75
CA TRP A 72 -4.99 -4.52 7.66
C TRP A 72 -6.13 -4.09 6.73
N GLU A 73 -6.93 -5.02 6.18
CA GLU A 73 -8.03 -4.69 5.24
C GLU A 73 -9.11 -3.79 5.89
N MET A 74 -9.28 -3.86 7.22
CA MET A 74 -10.25 -3.04 7.98
C MET A 74 -9.68 -1.71 8.49
N ASP A 75 -8.38 -1.45 8.32
CA ASP A 75 -7.81 -0.15 8.70
C ASP A 75 -8.29 0.92 7.71
N SER A 76 -8.85 2.01 8.23
CA SER A 76 -9.51 3.04 7.42
C SER A 76 -8.54 3.75 6.46
N PHE A 77 -7.27 3.91 6.84
CA PHE A 77 -6.26 4.54 5.98
C PHE A 77 -5.81 3.59 4.88
N VAL A 78 -5.63 2.30 5.21
CA VAL A 78 -5.29 1.27 4.22
C VAL A 78 -6.45 1.07 3.23
N GLY A 79 -7.67 1.00 3.74
CA GLY A 79 -8.89 0.90 2.96
C GLY A 79 -9.08 2.08 1.99
N ALA A 80 -8.92 3.31 2.48
CA ALA A 80 -8.94 4.50 1.62
C ALA A 80 -7.88 4.47 0.53
N GLY A 81 -6.66 4.00 0.85
CA GLY A 81 -5.58 3.82 -0.13
C GLY A 81 -5.92 2.77 -1.20
N LEU A 82 -6.57 1.67 -0.83
CA LEU A 82 -7.02 0.63 -1.76
C LEU A 82 -8.12 1.14 -2.70
N ILE A 83 -9.09 1.89 -2.17
CA ILE A 83 -10.16 2.52 -2.95
C ILE A 83 -9.57 3.47 -3.99
N ASP A 84 -8.66 4.36 -3.57
CA ASP A 84 -7.97 5.32 -4.45
C ASP A 84 -7.16 4.61 -5.54
N MET A 85 -6.40 3.58 -5.17
CA MET A 85 -5.58 2.79 -6.09
C MET A 85 -6.43 2.12 -7.15
N TYR A 86 -7.48 1.39 -6.78
CA TYR A 86 -8.35 0.74 -7.75
C TYR A 86 -9.07 1.74 -8.65
N ALA A 87 -9.56 2.85 -8.08
CA ALA A 87 -10.27 3.88 -8.83
C ALA A 87 -9.36 4.53 -9.89
N LYS A 88 -8.15 4.96 -9.50
CA LYS A 88 -7.19 5.60 -10.41
C LYS A 88 -6.65 4.63 -11.47
N CYS A 89 -6.51 3.35 -11.13
CA CYS A 89 -6.13 2.31 -12.10
C CYS A 89 -7.30 1.88 -13.02
N GLY A 90 -8.47 2.55 -12.95
CA GLY A 90 -9.63 2.26 -13.80
C GLY A 90 -10.43 1.03 -13.40
N CYS A 91 -10.13 0.39 -12.27
CA CYS A 91 -10.82 -0.80 -11.78
C CYS A 91 -11.92 -0.42 -10.77
N ILE A 92 -12.98 0.23 -11.26
CA ILE A 92 -14.09 0.72 -10.43
C ILE A 92 -14.76 -0.39 -9.62
N ASN A 93 -14.93 -1.58 -10.20
CA ASN A 93 -15.50 -2.72 -9.48
C ASN A 93 -14.67 -3.13 -8.26
N GLY A 94 -13.33 -3.13 -8.38
CA GLY A 94 -12.44 -3.40 -7.26
C GLY A 94 -12.51 -2.31 -6.19
N SER A 95 -12.58 -1.05 -6.61
CA SER A 95 -12.75 0.10 -5.71
C SER A 95 -14.05 0.00 -4.90
N ARG A 96 -15.17 -0.31 -5.57
CA ARG A 96 -16.47 -0.51 -4.93
C ARG A 96 -16.46 -1.69 -3.95
N GLN A 97 -15.90 -2.83 -4.33
CA GLN A 97 -15.80 -3.99 -3.44
C GLN A 97 -15.06 -3.69 -2.13
N VAL A 98 -14.01 -2.86 -2.19
CA VAL A 98 -13.29 -2.43 -0.98
C VAL A 98 -14.15 -1.47 -0.16
N PHE A 99 -14.78 -0.48 -0.81
CA PHE A 99 -15.66 0.47 -0.14
C PHE A 99 -16.82 -0.22 0.62
N ASP A 100 -17.49 -1.15 -0.04
CA ASP A 100 -18.65 -1.87 0.53
C ASP A 100 -18.27 -2.71 1.77
N LYS A 101 -16.99 -3.09 1.92
CA LYS A 101 -16.47 -3.80 3.10
C LYS A 101 -16.11 -2.89 4.26
N ILE A 102 -15.76 -1.63 4.01
CA ILE A 102 -15.31 -0.68 5.05
C ILE A 102 -16.51 0.01 5.71
N VAL A 103 -17.65 0.10 5.03
CA VAL A 103 -18.87 0.77 5.50
C VAL A 103 -19.79 -0.15 6.33
N GLN A 104 -19.35 -1.39 6.61
CA GLN A 104 -20.04 -2.35 7.47
C GLN A 104 -19.47 -2.32 8.89
#